data_AF-A0A947R5C5-F1
#
_entry.id   AF-A0A947R5C5-F1
#
_cell.length_a   1.000
_cell.length_b   1.000
_cell.length_c   1.000
_cell.angle_alpha   90.00
_cell.angle_beta   90.00
_cell.angle_gamma   90.00
#
_symmetry.space_group_name_H-M   'P 1'
#
loop_
_entity.id
_entity.type
_entity.pdbx_description
1 polymer ?
#
loop_
_entity_poly.entity_id
_entity_poly.type
_entity_poly.pdbx_seq_one_letter_code
_entity_poly.pdbx_strand_id
1 'polypeptide(L)'
;MYRLVLLSIITGLMCWSGNIGAKEITLDGGGTYHQGDLTVTCGCGQSSTDSPLALNDCQYWDDFTKTCLSEKTTYVYKNIECIEACQHWEKFNSTCHYRTKCTFYPSQKSFVKTTCERFDDFKKRCLQTKDAKIGR
;
A
#
# COMPACT_ATOMS: atom_id res chain seq x y z
N MET A 1 51.69 55.98 10.60
CA MET A 1 50.22 56.00 10.72
C MET A 1 49.63 55.32 9.50
N TYR A 2 49.05 54.13 9.64
CA TYR A 2 47.77 53.69 9.03
C TYR A 2 47.53 52.25 9.51
N ARG A 3 46.46 52.09 10.31
CA ARG A 3 45.96 50.81 10.85
C ARG A 3 45.23 50.06 9.73
N LEU A 4 45.48 48.76 9.60
CA LEU A 4 44.62 47.85 8.84
C LEU A 4 44.13 46.76 9.79
N VAL A 5 42.90 46.96 10.24
CA VAL A 5 42.08 46.05 11.04
C VAL A 5 41.50 45.02 10.05
N LEU A 6 41.90 43.75 10.15
CA LEU A 6 41.25 42.65 9.44
C LEU A 6 40.16 42.07 10.35
N LEU A 7 38.94 42.46 10.04
CA LEU A 7 37.70 42.01 10.66
C LEU A 7 37.39 40.56 10.25
N SER A 8 37.29 39.71 11.25
CA SER A 8 36.75 38.36 11.19
C SER A 8 35.29 38.37 10.74
N ILE A 9 34.96 37.67 9.65
CA ILE A 9 33.57 37.37 9.26
C ILE A 9 33.38 35.87 9.40
N ILE A 10 32.85 35.46 10.57
CA ILE A 10 32.28 34.13 10.79
C ILE A 10 30.80 34.26 10.41
N THR A 11 30.46 33.92 9.16
CA THR A 11 29.07 33.77 8.74
C THR A 11 28.55 32.43 9.26
N GLY A 12 27.74 32.50 10.31
CA GLY A 12 27.03 31.36 10.87
C GLY A 12 26.08 30.75 9.85
N LEU A 13 26.36 29.50 9.46
CA LEU A 13 25.39 28.62 8.82
C LEU A 13 24.34 28.25 9.89
N MET A 14 23.22 28.98 9.90
CA MET A 14 22.04 28.54 10.65
C MET A 14 21.46 27.32 9.93
N CYS A 15 21.76 26.13 10.43
CA CYS A 15 21.02 24.91 10.08
C CYS A 15 19.57 25.06 10.55
N TRP A 16 18.67 25.40 9.63
CA TRP A 16 17.24 25.20 9.86
C TRP A 16 16.95 23.71 9.76
N SER A 17 17.08 23.01 10.88
CA SER A 17 16.51 21.68 11.05
C SER A 17 15.00 21.83 11.14
N GLY A 18 14.34 21.89 9.98
CA GLY A 18 12.90 21.67 9.90
C GLY A 18 12.63 20.25 10.39
N ASN A 19 12.23 20.09 11.64
CA ASN A 19 11.67 18.84 12.14
C ASN A 19 10.36 18.61 11.38
N ILE A 20 10.44 17.90 10.25
CA ILE A 20 9.27 17.30 9.61
C ILE A 20 8.87 16.12 10.50
N GLY A 21 8.19 16.42 11.60
CA GLY A 21 7.61 15.42 12.47
C GLY A 21 6.41 14.78 11.77
N ALA A 22 6.37 13.45 11.73
CA ALA A 22 5.16 12.74 11.33
C ALA A 22 4.04 13.08 12.32
N LYS A 23 2.92 13.61 11.82
CA LYS A 23 1.74 13.91 12.63
C LYS A 23 0.83 12.69 12.65
N GLU A 24 0.69 12.06 13.81
CA GLU A 24 -0.28 11.00 14.01
C GLU A 24 -1.69 11.59 14.07
N ILE A 25 -2.64 10.95 13.38
CA ILE A 25 -4.03 11.38 13.30
C ILE A 25 -4.90 10.15 13.52
N THR A 26 -5.76 10.21 14.53
CA THR A 26 -6.76 9.18 14.81
C THR A 26 -8.09 9.58 14.16
N LEU A 27 -8.67 8.69 13.36
CA LEU A 27 -9.98 8.89 12.76
C LEU A 27 -10.98 7.90 13.34
N ASP A 28 -12.14 8.41 13.75
CA ASP A 28 -13.29 7.58 14.13
C ASP A 28 -13.91 6.92 12.88
N GLY A 29 -14.65 5.83 13.08
CA GLY A 29 -15.38 5.17 11.99
C GLY A 29 -16.34 6.13 11.29
N GLY A 30 -16.14 6.36 9.99
CA GLY A 30 -16.85 7.37 9.21
C GLY A 30 -16.13 8.70 9.05
N GLY A 31 -15.05 8.92 9.80
CA GLY A 31 -14.25 10.13 9.75
C GLY A 31 -13.52 10.28 8.42
N THR A 32 -13.44 11.51 7.92
CA THR A 32 -12.61 11.87 6.77
C THR A 32 -11.60 12.94 7.17
N TYR A 33 -10.34 12.71 6.84
CA TYR A 33 -9.23 13.64 7.03
C TYR A 33 -8.77 14.20 5.70
N HIS A 34 -8.45 15.49 5.68
CA HIS A 34 -7.88 16.19 4.53
C HIS A 34 -6.59 16.90 4.90
N GLN A 35 -5.54 16.71 4.10
CA GLN A 35 -4.29 17.48 4.17
C GLN A 35 -3.72 17.74 2.78
N GLY A 36 -3.84 18.98 2.29
CA GLY A 36 -3.52 19.29 0.90
C GLY A 36 -4.40 18.44 -0.03
N ASP A 37 -3.74 17.69 -0.92
CA ASP A 37 -4.41 16.79 -1.86
C ASP A 37 -4.70 15.39 -1.28
N LEU A 38 -4.25 15.09 -0.05
CA LEU A 38 -4.49 13.81 0.60
C LEU A 38 -5.88 13.80 1.28
N THR A 39 -6.71 12.84 0.88
CA THR A 39 -7.99 12.53 1.55
C THR A 39 -7.94 11.12 2.11
N VAL A 40 -8.18 10.95 3.41
CA VAL A 40 -8.24 9.66 4.09
C VAL A 40 -9.62 9.49 4.71
N THR A 41 -10.40 8.51 4.27
CA THR A 41 -11.72 8.20 4.83
C THR A 41 -11.69 6.86 5.54
N CYS A 42 -12.11 6.86 6.82
CA CYS A 42 -12.37 5.64 7.58
C CYS A 42 -13.81 5.19 7.31
N GLY A 43 -14.01 4.00 6.72
CA GLY A 43 -15.36 3.52 6.42
C GLY A 43 -16.16 3.17 7.69
N CYS A 44 -17.44 3.56 7.74
CA CYS A 44 -18.42 3.10 8.75
C CYS A 44 -18.78 1.62 8.57
N GLY A 45 -17.81 0.73 8.72
CA GLY A 45 -18.12 -0.65 9.10
C GLY A 45 -18.04 -0.73 10.61
N GLN A 46 -19.00 -1.40 11.26
CA GLN A 46 -18.73 -1.97 12.57
C GLN A 46 -17.53 -2.90 12.39
N SER A 47 -16.33 -2.38 12.60
CA SER A 47 -15.13 -3.19 12.64
C SER A 47 -15.29 -4.02 13.90
N SER A 48 -15.92 -5.20 13.78
CA SER A 48 -15.65 -6.29 14.69
C SER A 48 -14.13 -6.30 14.83
N THR A 49 -13.64 -6.21 16.07
CA THR A 49 -12.23 -5.97 16.44
C THR A 49 -11.24 -6.98 15.82
N ASP A 50 -11.76 -7.97 15.11
CA ASP A 50 -11.08 -9.04 14.41
C ASP A 50 -11.17 -8.99 12.86
N SER A 51 -11.57 -7.88 12.24
CA SER A 51 -11.57 -7.78 10.76
C SER A 51 -10.29 -7.13 10.23
N PRO A 52 -9.69 -7.63 9.14
CA PRO A 52 -8.54 -7.01 8.50
C PRO A 52 -8.90 -5.69 7.82
N LEU A 53 -8.00 -4.72 7.87
CA LEU A 53 -8.07 -3.49 7.08
C LEU A 53 -7.72 -3.81 5.63
N ALA A 54 -8.39 -3.18 4.66
CA ALA A 54 -8.11 -3.36 3.24
C ALA A 54 -7.60 -2.05 2.63
N LEU A 55 -6.42 -2.10 2.01
CA LEU A 55 -5.77 -0.98 1.34
C LEU A 55 -5.71 -1.26 -0.16
N ASN A 56 -6.36 -0.43 -0.98
CA ASN A 56 -6.34 -0.56 -2.43
C ASN A 56 -5.28 0.34 -3.05
N ASP A 57 -4.53 -0.18 -4.02
CA ASP A 57 -3.50 0.55 -4.75
C ASP A 57 -3.48 0.08 -6.21
N CYS A 58 -2.96 0.91 -7.12
CA CYS A 58 -2.85 0.52 -8.52
C CYS A 58 -1.63 -0.38 -8.75
N GLN A 59 -1.83 -1.57 -9.32
CA GLN A 59 -0.75 -2.48 -9.68
C GLN A 59 -0.20 -2.21 -11.09
N TYR A 60 -1.10 -1.96 -12.04
CA TYR A 60 -0.75 -1.66 -13.43
C TYR A 60 -1.39 -0.34 -13.83
N TRP A 61 -0.58 0.68 -14.01
CA TRP A 61 -0.99 2.03 -14.39
C TRP A 61 -0.70 2.28 -15.87
N ASP A 62 -1.65 2.92 -16.55
CA ASP A 62 -1.46 3.40 -17.91
C ASP A 62 -1.11 4.89 -17.89
N ASP A 63 0.12 5.22 -18.24
CA ASP A 63 0.60 6.60 -18.23
C ASP A 63 0.01 7.48 -19.33
N PHE A 64 -0.51 6.90 -20.41
CA PHE A 64 -1.09 7.66 -21.50
C PHE A 64 -2.54 8.04 -21.19
N THR A 65 -3.36 7.05 -20.81
CA THR A 65 -4.77 7.26 -20.45
C THR A 65 -4.95 7.78 -19.03
N LYS A 66 -3.89 7.73 -18.19
CA LYS A 66 -3.93 8.07 -16.76
C LYS A 66 -4.99 7.27 -16.01
N THR A 67 -5.06 5.97 -16.31
CA THR A 67 -6.01 5.06 -15.69
C THR A 67 -5.31 3.87 -15.02
N CYS A 68 -5.93 3.35 -13.96
CA CYS A 68 -5.49 2.10 -13.38
C CYS A 68 -6.08 0.92 -14.17
N LEU A 69 -5.21 0.09 -14.73
CA LEU A 69 -5.59 -1.09 -15.52
C LEU A 69 -5.87 -2.32 -14.63
N SER A 70 -5.29 -2.35 -13.43
CA SER A 70 -5.57 -3.39 -12.43
C SER A 70 -5.12 -2.93 -11.06
N GLU A 71 -6.02 -3.06 -10.10
CA GLU A 71 -5.76 -2.77 -8.69
C GLU A 71 -5.11 -3.97 -7.99
N LYS A 72 -4.49 -3.72 -6.84
CA LYS A 72 -4.12 -4.71 -5.83
C LYS A 72 -4.72 -4.28 -4.49
N THR A 73 -5.08 -5.25 -3.66
CA THR A 73 -5.62 -5.01 -2.32
C THR A 73 -4.69 -5.64 -1.29
N THR A 74 -4.21 -4.86 -0.33
CA THR A 74 -3.41 -5.32 0.80
C THR A 74 -4.32 -5.40 2.02
N TYR A 75 -4.56 -6.63 2.50
CA TYR A 75 -5.25 -6.88 3.74
C TYR A 75 -4.26 -6.88 4.91
N VAL A 76 -4.47 -6.01 5.88
CA VAL A 76 -3.61 -5.85 7.05
C VAL A 76 -4.40 -6.25 8.29
N TYR A 77 -3.87 -7.21 9.06
CA TYR A 77 -4.37 -7.56 10.37
C TYR A 77 -3.21 -7.56 11.37
N LYS A 78 -3.16 -6.55 12.24
CA LYS A 78 -2.01 -6.33 13.15
C LYS A 78 -0.70 -6.28 12.37
N ASN A 79 0.20 -7.26 12.58
CA ASN A 79 1.52 -7.32 11.96
C ASN A 79 1.60 -8.34 10.81
N ILE A 80 0.47 -8.80 10.29
CA ILE A 80 0.42 -9.71 9.13
C ILE A 80 -0.32 -9.05 7.98
N GLU A 81 0.21 -9.26 6.79
CA GLU A 81 -0.32 -8.71 5.55
C GLU A 81 -0.61 -9.83 4.55
N CYS A 82 -1.70 -9.72 3.81
CA CYS A 82 -2.01 -10.58 2.69
C CYS A 82 -2.41 -9.73 1.48
N ILE A 83 -1.73 -9.93 0.35
CA ILE A 83 -1.94 -9.12 -0.84
C ILE A 83 -2.71 -9.93 -1.89
N GLU A 84 -3.86 -9.42 -2.30
CA GLU A 84 -4.58 -9.81 -3.52
C GLU A 84 -4.11 -8.95 -4.69
N ALA A 85 -3.37 -9.56 -5.61
CA ALA A 85 -2.82 -8.88 -6.77
C ALA A 85 -2.99 -9.75 -8.00
N CYS A 86 -2.93 -9.13 -9.17
CA CYS A 86 -2.82 -9.84 -10.42
C CYS A 86 -1.49 -10.61 -10.50
N GLN A 87 -1.58 -11.94 -10.58
CA GLN A 87 -0.43 -12.82 -10.70
C GLN A 87 -0.05 -13.08 -12.15
N HIS A 88 -1.04 -13.23 -13.03
CA HIS A 88 -0.85 -13.50 -14.45
C HIS A 88 -1.42 -12.35 -15.28
N TRP A 89 -0.55 -11.38 -15.57
CA TRP A 89 -0.87 -10.19 -16.35
C TRP A 89 -0.46 -10.37 -17.80
N GLU A 90 -1.39 -10.09 -18.71
CA GLU A 90 -1.12 -10.01 -20.14
C GLU A 90 -1.06 -8.54 -20.57
N LYS A 91 0.13 -8.11 -21.00
CA LYS A 91 0.39 -6.70 -21.36
C LYS A 91 -0.31 -6.27 -22.65
N PHE A 92 -0.46 -7.18 -23.63
CA PHE A 92 -0.97 -6.82 -24.96
C PHE A 92 -2.43 -6.36 -24.92
N ASN A 93 -3.25 -7.02 -24.10
CA ASN A 93 -4.67 -6.67 -23.91
C ASN A 93 -4.93 -6.03 -22.54
N SER A 94 -3.88 -5.70 -21.79
CA SER A 94 -3.97 -5.17 -20.42
C SER A 94 -4.95 -5.95 -19.55
N THR A 95 -4.87 -7.27 -19.56
CA THR A 95 -5.83 -8.15 -18.88
C THR A 95 -5.15 -8.97 -17.79
N CYS A 96 -5.79 -9.03 -16.62
CA CYS A 96 -5.41 -9.95 -15.57
C CYS A 96 -6.15 -11.28 -15.71
N HIS A 97 -5.43 -12.38 -15.91
CA HIS A 97 -6.02 -13.70 -16.09
C HIS A 97 -6.09 -14.53 -14.81
N TYR A 98 -5.33 -14.14 -13.80
CA TYR A 98 -5.47 -14.72 -12.47
C TYR A 98 -5.06 -13.73 -11.39
N ARG A 99 -5.93 -13.57 -10.41
CA ARG A 99 -5.73 -12.74 -9.23
C ARG A 99 -5.57 -13.65 -8.01
N THR A 100 -4.56 -13.39 -7.19
CA THR A 100 -4.39 -14.10 -5.92
C THR A 100 -5.53 -13.75 -4.98
N LYS A 101 -5.90 -14.69 -4.11
CA LYS A 101 -6.99 -14.50 -3.15
C LYS A 101 -6.47 -14.59 -1.72
N CYS A 102 -6.98 -13.76 -0.83
CA CYS A 102 -6.70 -13.74 0.59
C CYS A 102 -7.98 -14.07 1.36
N THR A 103 -7.93 -15.14 2.16
CA THR A 103 -9.04 -15.50 3.05
C THR A 103 -8.58 -15.34 4.49
N PHE A 104 -9.24 -14.48 5.26
CA PHE A 104 -8.93 -14.27 6.67
C PHE A 104 -9.70 -15.26 7.55
N TYR A 105 -9.01 -15.87 8.52
CA TYR A 105 -9.58 -16.79 9.50
C TYR A 105 -9.46 -16.18 10.90
N PRO A 106 -10.54 -15.55 11.43
CA PRO A 106 -10.50 -14.85 12.72
C PRO A 106 -10.07 -15.74 13.89
N SER A 107 -10.56 -16.99 13.93
CA SER A 107 -10.21 -17.96 14.98
C SER A 107 -8.72 -18.28 15.05
N GLN A 108 -8.02 -18.17 13.91
CA GLN A 108 -6.58 -18.44 13.79
C GLN A 108 -5.76 -17.16 13.69
N LYS A 109 -6.39 -15.98 13.62
CA LYS A 109 -5.71 -14.69 13.43
C LYS A 109 -4.69 -14.72 12.28
N SER A 110 -5.06 -15.41 11.20
CA SER A 110 -4.17 -15.69 10.06
C SER A 110 -4.91 -15.57 8.74
N PHE A 111 -4.16 -15.30 7.67
CA PHE A 111 -4.67 -15.41 6.31
C PHE A 111 -4.28 -16.74 5.68
N VAL A 112 -5.05 -17.16 4.69
CA VAL A 112 -4.63 -18.11 3.66
C VAL A 112 -4.59 -17.36 2.34
N LYS A 113 -3.42 -17.35 1.71
CA LYS A 113 -3.22 -16.81 0.38
C LYS A 113 -3.28 -17.94 -0.65
N THR A 114 -4.27 -17.88 -1.52
CA THR A 114 -4.40 -18.75 -2.68
C THR A 114 -3.69 -18.10 -3.87
N THR A 115 -2.76 -18.84 -4.47
CA THR A 115 -2.00 -18.44 -5.66
C THR A 115 -2.18 -19.48 -6.76
N CYS A 116 -1.93 -19.10 -8.01
CA CYS A 116 -1.83 -20.06 -9.09
C CYS A 116 -0.43 -20.68 -9.12
N GLU A 117 -0.33 -21.97 -8.88
CA GLU A 117 0.95 -22.70 -8.95
C GLU A 117 1.26 -23.12 -10.38
N ARG A 118 0.22 -23.46 -11.15
CA ARG A 118 0.35 -23.87 -12.55
C ARG A 118 -0.69 -23.18 -13.41
N PHE A 119 -0.22 -22.36 -14.34
CA PHE A 119 -1.05 -21.57 -15.24
C PHE A 119 -0.92 -22.07 -16.69
N ASP A 120 -2.03 -22.07 -17.42
CA ASP A 120 -2.07 -22.38 -18.85
C ASP A 120 -2.10 -21.07 -19.64
N ASP A 121 -0.97 -20.70 -20.25
CA ASP A 121 -0.84 -19.45 -21.02
C ASP A 121 -1.62 -19.44 -22.33
N PHE A 122 -1.99 -20.61 -22.87
CA PHE A 122 -2.80 -20.70 -24.09
C PHE A 122 -4.28 -20.52 -23.75
N LYS A 123 -4.77 -21.20 -22.72
CA LYS A 123 -6.16 -21.10 -22.26
C LYS A 123 -6.41 -19.94 -21.31
N LYS A 124 -5.36 -19.22 -20.91
CA LYS A 124 -5.40 -18.09 -19.97
C LYS A 124 -6.10 -18.41 -18.66
N ARG A 125 -5.81 -19.58 -18.09
CA ARG A 125 -6.47 -20.04 -16.85
C ARG A 125 -5.52 -20.73 -15.90
N CYS A 126 -5.81 -20.61 -14.61
CA CYS A 126 -5.13 -21.42 -13.62
C CYS A 126 -5.59 -22.88 -13.71
N LEU A 127 -4.62 -23.81 -13.71
CA LEU A 127 -4.85 -25.25 -13.70
C LEU A 127 -4.73 -25.83 -12.29
N GLN A 128 -3.85 -25.26 -11.47
CA GLN A 128 -3.61 -25.70 -10.10
C GLN A 128 -3.36 -24.50 -9.21
N THR A 129 -4.10 -24.42 -8.11
CA THR A 129 -3.89 -23.43 -7.07
C THR A 129 -3.09 -24.01 -5.91
N LYS A 130 -2.41 -23.13 -5.18
CA LYS A 130 -1.68 -23.44 -3.95
C LYS A 130 -2.06 -22.44 -2.88
N ASP A 131 -2.38 -22.98 -1.71
CA ASP A 131 -2.68 -22.23 -0.51
C ASP A 131 -1.46 -22.12 0.39
N ALA A 132 -1.19 -20.92 0.90
CA ALA A 132 -0.15 -20.66 1.88
C ALA A 132 -0.74 -19.93 3.07
N LYS A 133 -0.55 -20.48 4.28
CA LYS A 133 -0.90 -19.79 5.53
C LYS A 133 0.07 -18.62 5.75
N ILE A 134 -0.47 -17.46 6.10
CA ILE A 134 0.27 -16.26 6.51
C ILE A 134 -0.18 -15.89 7.91
N GLY A 135 0.75 -15.93 8.87
CA GLY A 135 0.48 -15.77 10.30
C GLY A 135 0.68 -17.07 11.07
N ARG A 136 0.58 -16.98 12.41
CA ARG A 136 0.80 -18.11 13.34
C ARG A 136 -0.49 -18.84 13.64
#